data_AF-F7PLM5-F1
#
_entry.id   AF-F7PLM5-F1
#
_cell.length_a   1.000
_cell.length_b   1.000
_cell.length_c   1.000
_cell.angle_alpha   90.00
_cell.angle_beta   90.00
_cell.angle_gamma   90.00
#
_symmetry.space_group_name_H-M   'P 1'
#
loop_
_entity.id
_entity.type
_entity.pdbx_description
1 polymer ?
#
loop_
_entity_poly.entity_id
_entity_poly.type
_entity_poly.pdbx_seq_one_letter_code
_entity_poly.pdbx_strand_id
1 'polypeptide(L)' 'MALIIRTKDGDPGNFKAIGLVYDGELIGTDEAEELLEFYDPSDEERIALAYNSHYANAALVPDDEVDPEEYRERFS' A
#
# COMPACT_ATOMS: atom_id res chain seq x y z
N MET A 1 -12.92 0.20 -3.48
CA MET A 1 -11.99 -0.44 -2.53
C MET A 1 -10.64 0.19 -2.72
N ALA A 2 -9.93 0.44 -1.63
CA ALA A 2 -8.59 0.99 -1.66
C ALA A 2 -7.56 -0.10 -1.39
N LEU A 3 -6.36 0.06 -1.94
CA LEU A 3 -5.23 -0.83 -1.67
C LEU A 3 -4.19 -0.07 -0.84
N ILE A 4 -3.86 -0.61 0.34
CA ILE A 4 -2.74 -0.12 1.14
C ILE A 4 -1.55 -1.05 0.90
N ILE A 5 -0.43 -0.48 0.48
CA ILE A 5 0.85 -1.17 0.28
C ILE A 5 1.91 -0.61 1.23
N ARG A 6 2.70 -1.49 1.85
CA ARG A 6 3.81 -1.07 2.71
C ARG A 6 4.94 -2.09 2.78
N THR A 7 6.18 -1.64 2.86
CA THR A 7 7.35 -2.50 3.12
C THR A 7 7.99 -2.21 4.47
N LYS A 8 8.47 -3.25 5.14
CA LYS A 8 9.34 -3.11 6.32
C LYS A 8 10.77 -3.45 5.90
N ASP A 9 11.70 -2.53 6.12
CA ASP A 9 13.10 -2.79 5.78
C ASP A 9 13.85 -3.33 6.99
N GLY A 10 13.70 -4.64 7.28
CA GLY A 10 14.45 -5.38 8.31
C GLY A 10 14.31 -4.93 9.77
N ASP A 11 13.91 -3.69 10.02
CA ASP A 11 13.83 -3.00 11.30
C ASP A 11 12.34 -2.81 11.63
N PRO A 12 11.83 -3.45 12.70
CA PRO A 12 10.42 -3.41 13.04
C PRO A 12 10.01 -2.02 13.53
N GLY A 13 9.63 -1.16 12.60
CA GLY A 13 9.16 0.21 12.88
C GLY A 13 9.45 1.19 11.75
N ASN A 14 10.38 0.86 10.84
CA ASN A 14 10.72 1.71 9.72
C ASN A 14 10.09 1.14 8.43
N PHE A 15 9.03 1.80 7.98
CA PHE A 15 8.41 1.46 6.70
C PHE A 15 9.12 2.26 5.61
N LYS A 16 9.68 1.58 4.61
CA LYS A 16 10.45 2.24 3.55
C LYS A 16 9.57 2.75 2.42
N ALA A 17 8.53 2.00 2.08
CA ALA A 17 7.51 2.38 1.13
C ALA A 17 6.16 2.31 1.83
N ILE A 18 5.35 3.35 1.68
CA ILE A 18 3.94 3.39 2.08
C ILE A 18 3.15 4.04 0.95
N GLY A 19 2.11 3.35 0.48
CA GLY A 19 1.22 3.87 -0.54
C GLY A 19 -0.22 3.46 -0.34
N LEU A 20 -1.12 4.33 -0.75
CA LEU A 20 -2.55 4.13 -0.87
C LEU A 20 -2.92 4.25 -2.35
N VAL A 21 -3.47 3.19 -2.93
CA VAL A 21 -4.15 3.28 -4.22
C VAL A 21 -5.62 3.52 -3.96
N TYR A 22 -6.12 4.68 -4.39
CA TYR A 22 -7.50 5.09 -4.21
C TYR A 22 -8.01 5.74 -5.50
N ASP A 23 -9.15 5.29 -6.00
CA ASP A 23 -9.76 5.77 -7.26
C ASP A 23 -8.79 5.75 -8.47
N GLY A 24 -7.85 4.79 -8.47
CA GLY A 24 -6.82 4.64 -9.52
C GLY A 24 -5.61 5.57 -9.39
N GLU A 25 -5.56 6.42 -8.37
CA GLU A 25 -4.40 7.27 -8.03
C GLU A 25 -3.57 6.61 -6.93
N LEU A 26 -2.24 6.65 -7.05
CA LEU A 26 -1.34 6.31 -5.96
C LEU A 26 -1.03 7.58 -5.15
N ILE A 27 -1.23 7.50 -3.85
CA ILE A 27 -0.86 8.51 -2.87
C ILE A 27 0.14 7.88 -1.90
N GLY A 28 1.38 8.37 -1.88
CA GLY A 28 2.40 7.80 -0.99
C GLY A 28 3.80 8.22 -1.36
N THR A 29 4.77 7.52 -0.78
CA THR A 29 6.19 7.69 -1.06
C THR A 29 6.53 7.24 -2.49
N ASP A 30 7.57 7.81 -3.10
CA ASP A 30 8.07 7.39 -4.42
C ASP A 30 8.34 5.87 -4.48
N GLU A 31 8.90 5.28 -3.42
CA GLU A 31 9.15 3.84 -3.35
C GLU A 31 7.89 2.96 -3.36
N ALA A 32 6.70 3.54 -3.17
CA ALA A 32 5.44 2.82 -3.28
C ALA A 32 5.05 2.55 -4.74
N GLU A 33 5.51 3.35 -5.70
CA GLU A 33 5.28 3.11 -7.13
C GLU A 33 5.89 1.77 -7.57
N GLU A 34 7.10 1.48 -7.10
CA GLU A 34 7.80 0.22 -7.40
C GLU A 34 7.04 -1.01 -6.87
N LEU A 35 6.22 -0.85 -5.83
CA LEU A 35 5.41 -1.93 -5.28
C LEU A 35 4.16 -2.24 -6.09
N LEU A 36 3.66 -1.30 -6.89
CA LEU A 36 2.50 -1.52 -7.75
C LEU A 36 2.79 -2.53 -8.87
N GLU A 37 4.06 -2.70 -9.26
CA GLU A 37 4.45 -3.78 -10.18
C GLU A 37 4.20 -5.18 -9.59
N PHE A 38 4.14 -5.28 -8.25
CA PHE A 38 3.94 -6.54 -7.55
C PHE A 38 2.53 -6.73 -7.00
N TYR A 39 1.80 -5.64 -6.76
CA TYR A 39 0.49 -5.68 -6.13
C TYR A 39 -0.51 -4.91 -6.99
N ASP A 40 -0.98 -5.58 -8.04
CA ASP A 40 -2.08 -5.08 -8.87
C ASP A 40 -3.38 -5.10 -8.03
N PRO A 41 -4.04 -3.93 -7.80
CA PRO A 41 -5.28 -3.85 -7.05
C PRO A 41 -6.43 -4.66 -7.65
N SER A 42 -6.34 -5.07 -8.93
CA SER A 42 -7.30 -5.92 -9.61
C SER A 42 -7.07 -7.43 -9.38
N ASP A 43 -5.92 -7.83 -8.80
CA ASP A 43 -5.54 -9.22 -8.53
C ASP A 43 -5.64 -9.53 -7.03
N GLU A 44 -6.88 -9.79 -6.57
CA GLU A 44 -7.19 -10.05 -5.16
C GLU A 44 -6.40 -11.25 -4.57
N GLU A 45 -6.11 -12.27 -5.39
CA GLU A 45 -5.37 -13.46 -4.95
C GLU A 45 -3.92 -13.09 -4.60
N ARG A 46 -3.29 -12.28 -5.45
CA ARG A 46 -1.92 -11.80 -5.23
C ARG A 46 -1.81 -10.88 -4.03
N ILE A 47 -2.83 -10.06 -3.77
CA ILE A 47 -2.90 -9.21 -2.58
C ILE A 47 -3.05 -10.06 -1.31
N ALA A 48 -3.89 -11.09 -1.33
CA ALA A 48 -4.05 -11.99 -0.19
C ALA A 48 -2.74 -12.74 0.15
N LEU A 49 -1.94 -13.09 -0.86
CA LEU A 49 -0.60 -13.67 -0.67
C LEU A 49 0.39 -12.65 -0.09
N ALA A 50 0.28 -11.38 -0.49
CA ALA A 50 1.10 -10.28 0.01
C ALA A 50 0.88 -9.99 1.49
N TYR A 51 -0.36 -10.11 1.96
CA TYR A 51 -0.74 -9.84 3.35
C TYR A 51 0.06 -10.68 4.38
N ASN A 52 0.63 -11.81 3.94
CA ASN A 52 1.41 -12.70 4.80
C ASN A 52 2.93 -12.60 4.58
N SER A 53 3.41 -11.61 3.81
CA SER A 53 4.84 -11.46 3.54
C SER A 53 5.55 -10.70 4.66
N HIS A 54 6.70 -11.24 5.08
CA HIS A 54 7.52 -10.66 6.14
C HIS A 54 8.21 -9.34 5.74
N TYR A 55 8.24 -9.00 4.45
CA TYR A 55 8.99 -7.87 3.92
C TYR A 55 8.10 -6.79 3.30
N ALA A 56 6.98 -7.17 2.72
CA ALA A 56 6.03 -6.26 2.07
C ALA A 56 4.62 -6.79 2.30
N ASN A 57 3.70 -5.92 2.72
CA ASN A 57 2.30 -6.26 2.94
C ASN A 57 1.43 -5.39 2.05
N ALA A 58 0.41 -6.00 1.47
CA ALA A 58 -0.66 -5.31 0.77
C ALA A 58 -2.01 -5.75 1.34
N ALA A 59 -2.97 -4.82 1.41
CA ALA A 59 -4.30 -5.11 1.89
C ALA A 59 -5.35 -4.29 1.12
N LEU A 60 -6.40 -4.96 0.66
CA LEU A 60 -7.61 -4.28 0.20
C LEU A 60 -8.45 -3.90 1.41
N VAL A 61 -8.90 -2.65 1.44
CA VAL A 61 -9.77 -2.09 2.48
C VAL A 61 -10.96 -1.38 1.84
N PRO A 62 -12.12 -1.33 2.53
CA PRO A 62 -13.25 -0.53 2.08
C PRO A 62 -12.88 0.95 1.91
N ASP A 63 -13.48 1.63 0.93
CA ASP A 63 -13.18 3.04 0.63
C ASP A 63 -13.53 3.97 1.80
N ASP A 64 -14.55 3.62 2.57
CA ASP A 64 -15.01 4.36 3.75
C ASP A 64 -14.13 4.16 5.00
N GLU A 65 -13.14 3.27 4.94
CA GLU A 65 -12.16 3.04 6.01
C GLU A 65 -10.83 3.79 5.78
N VAL A 66 -10.70 4.52 4.67
CA VAL A 66 -9.49 5.30 4.34
C VAL A 66 -9.81 6.77 4.10
N ASP A 67 -8.87 7.63 4.46
CA ASP A 67 -8.90 9.06 4.15
C ASP A 67 -7.71 9.41 3.23
N PRO A 68 -7.95 9.59 1.90
CA PRO A 68 -6.90 9.95 0.96
C PRO A 68 -6.21 11.28 1.28
N GLU A 69 -6.91 12.25 1.87
CA GLU A 69 -6.32 13.55 2.22
C GLU A 69 -5.33 13.40 3.38
N GLU A 70 -5.67 12.62 4.41
CA GLU A 70 -4.74 12.31 5.51
C GLU A 70 -3.45 11.66 4.95
N TYR A 71 -3.58 10.75 3.98
CA TYR A 71 -2.43 10.11 3.34
C TYR A 71 -1.59 11.11 2.55
N ARG A 72 -2.19 12.05 1.83
CA ARG A 72 -1.45 13.13 1.13
C ARG A 72 -0.70 14.01 2.11
N GLU A 73 -1.34 14.46 3.19
CA GLU A 73 -0.70 15.31 4.19
C GLU A 73 0.51 14.63 4.87
N ARG A 74 0.46 13.30 4.96
CA ARG A 74 1.44 12.52 5.70
C ARG A 74 2.58 11.96 4.86
N PHE A 75 2.33 11.69 3.58
CA PHE A 75 3.25 10.94 2.72
C PHE A 75 3.51 11.56 1.34
N SER A 76 2.88 12.70 1.00
CA SER A 76 3.17 13.46 -0.23
C SER A 76 4.30 14.48 -0.07
#